data_AF-A0A519L9J4-F1
#
_entry.id   AF-A0A519L9J4-F1
#
_cell.length_a   1.000
_cell.length_b   1.000
_cell.length_c   1.000
_cell.angle_alpha   90.00
_cell.angle_beta   90.00
_cell.angle_gamma   90.00
#
_symmetry.space_group_name_H-M   'P 1'
#
loop_
_entity.id
_entity.type
_entity.pdbx_description
1 polymer ?
#
loop_
_entity_poly.entity_id
_entity_poly.type
_entity_poly.pdbx_seq_one_letter_code
_entity_poly.pdbx_strand_id
1 'polypeptide(L)'
;MIYASIFAALTVQLGPPPPLISVVQLADEGTTADGRAATQTIIEKLQPGYVRVRPSEVSAEALEACRTDPSPVEVCLSEALGRAGAASGHVVLMTQEKDGVLHWLCVGRNAGPFTAARQSVELGPLADLYSDGESELLHRAAACLTYAGNQSGW
;
A
#
# COMPACT_ATOMS: atom_id res chain seq x y z
N MET A 1 37.85 -40.20 -10.35
CA MET A 1 37.95 -38.82 -9.82
C MET A 1 36.55 -38.34 -9.53
N ILE A 2 36.16 -38.30 -8.26
CA ILE A 2 34.82 -37.87 -7.82
C ILE A 2 34.96 -36.40 -7.40
N TYR A 3 34.38 -35.50 -8.19
CA TYR A 3 34.28 -34.09 -7.80
C TYR A 3 33.23 -33.98 -6.69
N ALA A 4 33.68 -33.64 -5.49
CA ALA A 4 32.82 -33.23 -4.40
C ALA A 4 32.28 -31.83 -4.72
N SER A 5 30.99 -31.74 -5.03
CA SER A 5 30.28 -30.46 -5.17
C SER A 5 30.22 -29.78 -3.81
N ILE A 6 30.94 -28.66 -3.70
CA ILE A 6 30.99 -27.82 -2.52
C ILE A 6 29.67 -27.06 -2.37
N PHE A 7 29.02 -27.29 -1.22
CA PHE A 7 28.03 -26.48 -0.51
C PHE A 7 27.72 -25.08 -1.10
N ALA A 8 26.53 -24.92 -1.67
CA ALA A 8 25.81 -23.65 -1.61
C ALA A 8 24.94 -23.67 -0.34
N ALA A 9 25.52 -23.23 0.79
CA ALA A 9 24.75 -22.93 1.97
C ALA A 9 23.83 -21.74 1.64
N LEU A 10 22.54 -22.02 1.44
CA LEU A 10 21.48 -21.01 1.48
C LEU A 10 21.64 -20.23 2.78
N THR A 11 22.08 -18.98 2.65
CA THR A 11 22.11 -18.03 3.75
C THR A 11 20.69 -17.90 4.28
N VAL A 12 20.54 -18.31 5.54
CA VAL A 12 19.33 -18.28 6.34
C VAL A 12 18.74 -16.87 6.32
N GLN A 13 17.54 -16.71 5.74
CA GLN A 13 16.74 -15.53 5.99
C GLN A 13 16.18 -15.68 7.41
N LEU A 14 16.89 -15.13 8.40
CA LEU A 14 16.63 -15.24 9.84
C LEU A 14 15.41 -14.42 10.32
N GLY A 15 14.50 -14.04 9.41
CA GLY A 15 13.26 -13.34 9.72
C GLY A 15 12.11 -13.84 8.86
N PRO A 16 10.85 -13.70 9.32
CA PRO A 16 9.70 -13.98 8.48
C PRO A 16 9.80 -13.17 7.19
N PRO A 17 9.39 -13.74 6.04
CA PRO A 17 9.42 -13.01 4.79
C PRO A 17 8.55 -11.75 4.89
N PRO A 18 8.95 -10.64 4.25
CA PRO A 18 8.15 -9.42 4.24
C PRO A 18 6.73 -9.67 3.73
N PRO A 19 5.74 -8.90 4.24
CA PRO A 19 4.35 -8.98 3.82
C PRO A 19 4.20 -9.01 2.31
N LEU A 20 3.29 -9.83 1.79
CA LEU A 20 2.89 -9.75 0.38
C LEU A 20 1.49 -9.15 0.35
N ILE A 21 1.38 -7.93 -0.17
CA ILE A 21 0.13 -7.17 -0.21
C ILE A 21 -0.26 -6.95 -1.67
N SER A 22 -1.49 -7.33 -2.00
CA SER A 22 -2.10 -7.05 -3.30
C SER A 22 -2.72 -5.65 -3.27
N VAL A 23 -2.27 -4.74 -4.12
CA VAL A 23 -2.72 -3.34 -4.10
C VAL A 23 -3.58 -3.02 -5.32
N VAL A 24 -4.77 -2.47 -5.07
CA VAL A 24 -5.53 -1.71 -6.07
C VAL A 24 -5.13 -0.26 -5.92
N GLN A 25 -4.49 0.31 -6.93
CA GLN A 25 -4.09 1.72 -6.90
C GLN A 25 -5.25 2.59 -7.40
N LEU A 26 -5.63 3.59 -6.60
CA LEU A 26 -6.54 4.66 -6.98
C LEU A 26 -5.83 5.99 -6.81
N ALA A 27 -6.15 6.95 -7.67
CA ALA A 27 -5.74 8.34 -7.49
C ALA A 27 -6.98 9.21 -7.38
N ASP A 28 -7.01 10.12 -6.43
CA ASP A 28 -8.05 11.14 -6.35
C ASP A 28 -8.00 12.07 -7.57
N GLU A 29 -9.13 12.67 -7.94
CA GLU A 29 -9.23 13.52 -9.14
C GLU A 29 -8.25 14.70 -9.10
N GLY A 30 -7.93 15.21 -7.91
CA GLY A 30 -6.96 16.28 -7.70
C GLY A 30 -5.49 15.85 -7.72
N THR A 31 -5.17 14.55 -7.83
CA THR A 31 -3.77 14.07 -7.77
C THR A 31 -3.03 14.41 -9.06
N THR A 32 -1.88 15.08 -8.96
CA THR A 32 -1.06 15.43 -10.12
C THR A 32 -0.32 14.22 -10.72
N ALA A 33 0.28 14.41 -11.90
CA ALA A 33 1.17 13.40 -12.47
C ALA A 33 2.40 13.13 -11.58
N ASP A 34 2.92 14.18 -10.95
CA ASP A 34 4.06 14.09 -10.03
C ASP A 34 3.68 13.34 -8.76
N GLY A 35 2.49 13.58 -8.21
CA GLY A 35 1.97 12.80 -7.07
C GLY A 35 1.85 11.31 -7.37
N ARG A 36 1.38 10.94 -8.58
CA ARG A 36 1.34 9.53 -9.03
C ARG A 36 2.74 8.94 -9.18
N ALA A 37 3.68 9.68 -9.78
CA ALA A 37 5.07 9.24 -9.95
C ALA A 37 5.78 9.06 -8.60
N ALA A 38 5.51 9.97 -7.65
CA ALA A 38 6.01 9.89 -6.28
C ALA A 38 5.45 8.65 -5.57
N THR A 39 4.13 8.40 -5.65
CA THR A 39 3.52 7.17 -5.10
C THR A 39 4.22 5.92 -5.62
N GLN A 40 4.43 5.83 -6.94
CA GLN A 40 5.10 4.68 -7.55
C GLN A 40 6.56 4.53 -7.06
N THR A 41 7.30 5.64 -6.97
CA THR A 41 8.67 5.66 -6.44
C THR A 41 8.71 5.17 -4.99
N ILE A 42 7.76 5.59 -4.15
CA ILE A 42 7.67 5.15 -2.76
C ILE A 42 7.38 3.65 -2.70
N ILE A 43 6.43 3.13 -3.51
CA ILE A 43 6.14 1.69 -3.60
C ILE A 43 7.38 0.88 -4.00
N GLU A 44 8.21 1.40 -4.90
CA GLU A 44 9.46 0.75 -5.31
C GLU A 44 10.48 0.72 -4.17
N LYS A 45 10.67 1.84 -3.46
CA LYS A 45 11.59 1.94 -2.32
C LYS A 45 11.18 1.10 -1.11
N LEU A 46 9.88 0.84 -0.94
CA LEU A 46 9.38 -0.07 0.10
C LEU A 46 9.82 -1.52 -0.14
N GLN A 47 10.12 -1.89 -1.39
CA GLN A 47 10.34 -3.27 -1.79
C GLN A 47 11.82 -3.70 -1.83
N PRO A 48 12.12 -4.97 -1.51
CA PRO A 48 11.29 -5.91 -0.78
C PRO A 48 11.36 -5.70 0.75
N GLY A 49 12.15 -4.74 1.23
CA GLY A 49 12.61 -4.67 2.63
C GLY A 49 11.51 -4.45 3.65
N TYR A 50 10.53 -3.61 3.35
CA TYR A 50 9.42 -3.29 4.25
C TYR A 50 8.18 -4.14 3.95
N VAL A 51 7.87 -4.29 2.67
CA VAL A 51 6.72 -5.01 2.15
C VAL A 51 7.03 -5.43 0.71
N ARG A 52 6.40 -6.50 0.24
CA ARG A 52 6.31 -6.86 -1.17
C ARG A 52 4.93 -6.47 -1.67
N VAL A 53 4.90 -5.66 -2.72
CA VAL A 53 3.65 -5.17 -3.30
C VAL A 53 3.47 -5.83 -4.66
N ARG A 54 2.26 -6.34 -4.91
CA ARG A 54 1.85 -6.79 -6.23
C ARG A 54 0.55 -6.10 -6.64
N PRO A 55 0.28 -5.92 -7.94
CA PRO A 55 -1.04 -5.50 -8.39
C PRO A 55 -2.11 -6.50 -7.92
N SER A 56 -3.25 -5.98 -7.48
CA SER A 56 -4.45 -6.75 -7.17
C SER A 56 -5.19 -7.15 -8.46
N GLU A 57 -5.85 -8.31 -8.45
CA GLU A 57 -6.77 -8.72 -9.53
C GLU A 57 -8.11 -7.97 -9.49
N VAL A 58 -8.45 -7.33 -8.37
CA VAL A 58 -9.61 -6.43 -8.30
C VAL A 58 -9.33 -5.18 -9.13
N SER A 59 -10.24 -4.85 -10.04
CA SER A 59 -10.10 -3.70 -10.92
C SER A 59 -10.40 -2.38 -10.17
N ALA A 60 -9.74 -1.30 -10.59
CA ALA A 60 -9.99 0.03 -10.03
C ALA A 60 -11.43 0.49 -10.29
N GLU A 61 -11.99 0.13 -11.45
CA GLU A 61 -13.35 0.46 -11.87
C GLU A 61 -14.42 -0.07 -10.89
N ALA A 62 -14.15 -1.20 -10.22
CA ALA A 62 -15.05 -1.75 -9.20
C ALA A 62 -15.17 -0.86 -7.96
N LEU A 63 -14.24 0.07 -7.77
CA LEU A 63 -14.14 0.97 -6.61
C LEU A 63 -14.56 2.41 -6.95
N GLU A 64 -14.71 2.76 -8.22
CA GLU A 64 -14.98 4.13 -8.69
C GLU A 64 -16.29 4.71 -8.11
N ALA A 65 -17.29 3.86 -7.86
CA ALA A 65 -18.55 4.27 -7.23
C ALA A 65 -18.33 4.92 -5.83
N CYS A 66 -17.23 4.59 -5.14
CA CYS A 66 -16.92 5.14 -3.83
C CYS A 66 -16.49 6.60 -3.84
N ARG A 67 -16.20 7.20 -5.00
CA ARG A 67 -15.91 8.64 -5.10
C ARG A 67 -17.13 9.51 -4.83
N THR A 68 -18.30 9.01 -5.18
CA THR A 68 -19.58 9.75 -5.08
C THR A 68 -20.50 9.19 -4.00
N ASP A 69 -20.08 8.15 -3.28
CA ASP A 69 -20.86 7.55 -2.22
C ASP A 69 -20.96 8.50 -1.02
N PRO A 70 -22.14 8.65 -0.38
CA PRO A 70 -22.31 9.51 0.79
C PRO A 70 -21.66 8.96 2.07
N SER A 71 -21.28 7.67 2.10
CA SER A 71 -20.60 7.04 3.23
C SER A 71 -19.14 7.51 3.30
N PRO A 72 -18.47 7.39 4.45
CA PRO A 72 -17.03 7.59 4.53
C PRO A 72 -16.30 6.72 3.49
N VAL A 73 -15.37 7.33 2.74
CA VAL A 73 -14.71 6.69 1.60
C VAL A 73 -14.03 5.38 1.98
N GLU A 74 -13.43 5.31 3.17
CA GLU A 74 -12.80 4.11 3.70
C GLU A 74 -13.78 2.96 3.93
N VAL A 75 -15.02 3.27 4.32
CA VAL A 75 -16.08 2.27 4.52
C VAL A 75 -16.52 1.74 3.16
N CYS A 76 -16.81 2.64 2.21
CA CYS A 76 -17.20 2.22 0.87
C CYS A 76 -16.12 1.37 0.19
N LEU A 77 -14.84 1.79 0.25
CA LEU A 77 -13.73 1.07 -0.34
C LEU A 77 -13.54 -0.33 0.27
N SER A 78 -13.65 -0.45 1.60
CA SER A 78 -13.58 -1.74 2.31
C SER A 78 -14.69 -2.68 1.83
N GLU A 79 -15.93 -2.19 1.76
CA GLU A 79 -17.06 -2.99 1.30
C GLU A 79 -16.97 -3.34 -0.19
N ALA A 80 -16.53 -2.41 -1.02
CA ALA A 80 -16.37 -2.62 -2.46
C ALA A 80 -15.29 -3.66 -2.76
N LEU A 81 -14.18 -3.66 -2.03
CA LEU A 81 -13.21 -4.76 -2.06
C LEU A 81 -13.86 -6.10 -1.71
N GLY A 82 -14.68 -6.13 -0.66
CA GLY A 82 -15.43 -7.33 -0.27
C GLY A 82 -16.38 -7.82 -1.36
N ARG A 83 -17.16 -6.92 -1.96
CA ARG A 83 -18.10 -7.22 -3.05
C ARG A 83 -17.40 -7.68 -4.33
N ALA A 84 -16.22 -7.16 -4.61
CA ALA A 84 -15.39 -7.57 -5.74
C ALA A 84 -14.73 -8.95 -5.56
N GLY A 85 -14.94 -9.61 -4.40
CA GLY A 85 -14.39 -10.93 -4.14
C GLY A 85 -12.90 -10.94 -3.80
N ALA A 86 -12.35 -9.81 -3.34
CA ALA A 86 -10.94 -9.70 -2.98
C ALA A 86 -10.54 -10.77 -1.95
N ALA A 87 -9.43 -11.48 -2.22
CA ALA A 87 -8.87 -12.44 -1.28
C ALA A 87 -8.24 -11.75 -0.05
N SER A 88 -7.71 -12.54 0.88
CA SER A 88 -6.97 -11.97 2.02
C SER A 88 -5.73 -11.21 1.57
N GLY A 89 -5.39 -10.13 2.29
CA GLY A 89 -4.21 -9.29 1.99
C GLY A 89 -4.38 -8.28 0.84
N HIS A 90 -5.63 -8.05 0.39
CA HIS A 90 -5.96 -7.03 -0.61
C HIS A 90 -6.18 -5.66 0.02
N VAL A 91 -5.53 -4.64 -0.53
CA VAL A 91 -5.56 -3.26 -0.02
C VAL A 91 -5.88 -2.31 -1.16
N VAL A 92 -6.78 -1.35 -0.92
CA VAL A 92 -6.88 -0.15 -1.76
C VAL A 92 -5.82 0.83 -1.27
N LEU A 93 -4.98 1.29 -2.19
CA LEU A 93 -4.10 2.43 -1.98
C LEU A 93 -4.66 3.60 -2.77
N MET A 94 -5.34 4.52 -2.08
CA MET A 94 -5.81 5.76 -2.68
C MET A 94 -4.80 6.89 -2.41
N THR A 95 -4.25 7.44 -3.49
CA THR A 95 -3.39 8.63 -3.43
C THR A 95 -4.25 9.89 -3.45
N GLN A 96 -3.93 10.83 -2.58
CA GLN A 96 -4.55 12.15 -2.51
C GLN A 96 -3.45 13.21 -2.43
N GLU A 97 -3.67 14.35 -3.08
CA GLU A 97 -2.78 15.50 -2.98
C GLU A 97 -3.56 16.67 -2.38
N LYS A 98 -3.07 17.20 -1.26
CA LYS A 98 -3.71 18.32 -0.57
C LYS A 98 -2.66 19.35 -0.20
N ASP A 99 -2.85 20.58 -0.66
CA ASP A 99 -1.95 21.70 -0.35
C ASP A 99 -0.47 21.41 -0.68
N GLY A 100 -0.21 20.63 -1.74
CA GLY A 100 1.14 20.22 -2.19
C GLY A 100 1.75 19.06 -1.39
N VAL A 101 0.99 18.47 -0.47
CA VAL A 101 1.38 17.34 0.37
C VAL A 101 0.76 16.06 -0.16
N LEU A 102 1.57 15.00 -0.25
CA LEU A 102 1.12 13.68 -0.64
C LEU A 102 0.53 12.95 0.56
N HIS A 103 -0.71 12.48 0.41
CA HIS A 103 -1.40 11.66 1.38
C HIS A 103 -1.73 10.30 0.77
N TRP A 104 -1.59 9.25 1.58
CA TRP A 104 -2.07 7.91 1.22
C TRP A 104 -3.18 7.49 2.15
N LEU A 105 -4.26 6.96 1.57
CA LEU A 105 -5.29 6.23 2.28
C LEU A 105 -5.16 4.74 1.94
N CYS A 106 -4.84 3.92 2.94
CA CYS A 106 -4.74 2.46 2.81
C CYS A 106 -5.94 1.78 3.47
N VAL A 107 -6.72 1.04 2.69
CA VAL A 107 -7.97 0.41 3.16
C VAL A 107 -7.95 -1.08 2.89
N GLY A 108 -8.19 -1.88 3.93
CA GLY A 108 -8.34 -3.33 3.83
C GLY A 108 -9.79 -3.79 3.68
N ARG A 109 -10.01 -5.07 3.34
CA ARG A 109 -11.32 -5.67 3.07
C ARG A 109 -12.26 -5.72 4.29
N ASN A 110 -11.73 -6.03 5.49
CA ASN A 110 -12.53 -6.23 6.70
C ASN A 110 -12.18 -5.19 7.76
N ALA A 111 -12.18 -3.91 7.40
CA ALA A 111 -11.82 -2.86 8.33
C ALA A 111 -12.84 -2.82 9.50
N GLY A 112 -12.48 -3.47 10.62
CA GLY A 112 -13.15 -3.35 11.91
C GLY A 112 -12.80 -2.02 12.59
N PRO A 113 -13.49 -1.64 13.68
CA PRO A 113 -13.93 -0.27 13.98
C PRO A 113 -12.88 0.79 13.60
N PHE A 114 -13.21 1.48 12.51
CA PHE A 114 -12.40 2.45 11.80
C PHE A 114 -12.08 3.65 12.69
N THR A 115 -10.80 3.96 12.84
CA THR A 115 -10.37 5.31 13.17
C THR A 115 -9.60 5.82 11.96
N ALA A 116 -10.14 6.79 11.22
CA ALA A 116 -9.51 7.41 10.05
C ALA A 116 -8.03 7.79 10.29
N ALA A 117 -7.68 8.13 11.54
CA ALA A 117 -6.31 8.41 11.99
C ALA A 117 -5.29 7.26 11.80
N ARG A 118 -5.73 6.03 11.49
CA ARG A 118 -4.85 4.86 11.25
C ARG A 118 -4.79 4.41 9.79
N GLN A 119 -5.64 4.97 8.93
CA GLN A 119 -5.77 4.55 7.53
C GLN A 119 -5.25 5.61 6.56
N SER A 120 -5.15 6.88 6.98
CA SER A 120 -4.49 7.93 6.22
C SER A 120 -3.11 8.24 6.80
N VAL A 121 -2.10 8.40 5.93
CA VAL A 121 -0.78 8.88 6.30
C VAL A 121 -0.38 10.08 5.46
N GLU A 122 0.22 11.07 6.11
CA GLU A 122 0.88 12.19 5.46
C GLU A 122 2.34 11.83 5.17
N LEU A 123 2.70 11.86 3.89
CA LEU A 123 4.05 11.50 3.42
C LEU A 123 4.94 12.73 3.25
N GLY A 124 4.36 13.92 3.23
CA GLY A 124 5.08 15.20 3.16
C GLY A 124 4.96 15.89 1.80
N PRO A 125 5.59 17.07 1.66
CA PRO A 125 5.54 17.85 0.42
C PRO A 125 6.20 17.12 -0.74
N LEU A 126 5.60 17.16 -1.94
CA LEU A 126 6.14 16.48 -3.13
C LEU A 126 7.61 16.84 -3.42
N ALA A 127 8.01 18.08 -3.14
CA ALA A 127 9.37 18.58 -3.35
C ALA A 127 10.41 17.87 -2.46
N ASP A 128 10.00 17.38 -1.28
CA ASP A 128 10.89 16.81 -0.27
C ASP A 128 10.97 15.28 -0.35
N LEU A 129 10.04 14.64 -1.08
CA LEU A 129 9.95 13.18 -1.22
C LEU A 129 11.18 12.52 -1.89
N TYR A 130 12.04 13.34 -2.48
CA TYR A 130 13.28 12.92 -3.16
C TYR A 130 14.55 13.28 -2.36
N SER A 131 14.42 13.79 -1.14
CA SER A 131 15.54 14.24 -0.30
C SER A 131 15.90 13.23 0.81
N ASP A 132 17.12 13.34 1.35
CA ASP A 132 17.71 12.46 2.39
C ASP A 132 17.01 12.56 3.77
N GLY A 133 15.75 12.11 3.83
CA GLY A 133 14.92 11.93 5.02
C GLY A 133 13.98 10.72 4.89
N GLU A 134 14.24 9.88 3.89
CA GLU A 134 13.33 8.87 3.34
C GLU A 134 12.91 7.79 4.36
N SER A 135 13.70 7.55 5.39
CA SER A 135 13.45 6.45 6.33
C SER A 135 12.10 6.61 7.05
N GLU A 136 11.82 7.77 7.66
CA GLU A 136 10.56 7.94 8.41
C GLU A 136 9.34 7.86 7.49
N LEU A 137 9.45 8.45 6.31
CA LEU A 137 8.43 8.39 5.26
C LEU A 137 8.14 6.94 4.86
N LEU A 138 9.18 6.16 4.54
CA LEU A 138 9.04 4.76 4.15
C LEU A 138 8.44 3.92 5.29
N HIS A 139 8.79 4.20 6.55
CA HIS A 139 8.16 3.53 7.68
C HIS A 139 6.66 3.85 7.79
N ARG A 140 6.25 5.12 7.60
CA ARG A 140 4.82 5.51 7.60
C ARG A 140 4.05 4.86 6.45
N ALA A 141 4.62 4.89 5.24
CA ALA A 141 4.04 4.26 4.06
C ALA A 141 3.91 2.73 4.23
N ALA A 142 4.96 2.08 4.76
CA ALA A 142 4.94 0.66 5.10
C ALA A 142 3.87 0.33 6.15
N ALA A 143 3.78 1.13 7.21
CA ALA A 143 2.80 0.94 8.28
C ALA A 143 1.36 1.05 7.74
N CYS A 144 1.10 2.01 6.86
CA CYS A 144 -0.20 2.18 6.19
C CYS A 144 -0.61 0.91 5.44
N LEU A 145 0.27 0.41 4.56
CA LEU A 145 -0.01 -0.80 3.78
C LEU A 145 -0.14 -2.04 4.66
N THR A 146 0.78 -2.25 5.60
CA THR A 146 0.79 -3.45 6.46
C THR A 146 -0.39 -3.49 7.42
N TYR A 147 -0.82 -2.34 7.96
CA TYR A 147 -2.03 -2.28 8.79
C TYR A 147 -3.28 -2.61 7.99
N ALA A 148 -3.45 -2.04 6.79
CA ALA A 148 -4.55 -2.38 5.89
C ALA A 148 -4.50 -3.84 5.40
N GLY A 149 -3.31 -4.36 5.16
CA GLY A 149 -3.08 -5.77 4.81
C GLY A 149 -3.52 -6.70 5.94
N ASN A 150 -3.13 -6.40 7.18
CA ASN A 150 -3.55 -7.15 8.38
C ASN A 150 -5.07 -7.10 8.60
N GLN A 151 -5.73 -5.96 8.36
CA GLN A 151 -7.21 -5.87 8.36
C GLN A 151 -7.85 -6.79 7.29
N SER A 152 -7.10 -7.09 6.24
CA SER A 152 -7.52 -7.99 5.16
C SER A 152 -7.11 -9.44 5.41
N GLY A 153 -6.52 -9.77 6.57
CA GLY A 153 -6.11 -11.14 6.91
C GLY A 153 -4.83 -11.61 6.23
N TRP A 154 -3.91 -10.68 5.94
CA TRP A 154 -2.51 -11.01 5.61
C TRP A 154 -1.78 -11.60 6.83
#